data_AF-S8CZU8-F1
#
_entry.id   AF-S8CZU8-F1
#
_cell.length_a   1.000
_cell.length_b   1.000
_cell.length_c   1.000
_cell.angle_alpha   90.00
_cell.angle_beta   90.00
_cell.angle_gamma   90.00
#
_symmetry.space_group_name_H-M   'P 1'
#
loop_
_entity.id
_entity.type
_entity.pdbx_description
1 polymer ?
#
loop_
_entity_poly.entity_id
_entity_poly.type
_entity_poly.pdbx_seq_one_letter_code
_entity_poly.pdbx_strand_id
1 'polypeptide(L)'
;MDAVPNAARVAAYRYGAALRLMRNICMWKDILAMPVLEKIALDQLLSAKILPHLRSMQSNVHDAIYRSERLVTSLSDVWSGPTVTGDKSRKPLESFVDYLLSVGRRLSGGPENETGYKLARRLKKMLVDLNEYDEARAISRTFKLKEAL
;
A
#
# COMPACT_ATOMS: atom_id res chain seq x y z
N MET A 1 -0.36 -5.46 30.64
CA MET A 1 -0.47 -4.04 30.27
C MET A 1 -1.80 -3.89 29.56
N ASP A 2 -2.79 -3.30 30.21
CA ASP A 2 -4.10 -3.10 29.59
C ASP A 2 -4.01 -2.01 28.54
N ALA A 3 -4.50 -2.31 27.34
CA ALA A 3 -4.47 -1.37 26.23
C ALA A 3 -5.31 -0.12 26.58
N VAL A 4 -4.76 1.07 26.33
CA VAL A 4 -5.45 2.35 26.59
C VAL A 4 -6.80 2.34 25.88
N PRO A 5 -7.92 2.62 26.59
CA PRO A 5 -9.25 2.66 25.98
C PRO A 5 -9.28 3.58 24.77
N ASN A 6 -9.95 3.15 23.69
CA ASN A 6 -10.08 3.86 22.41
C ASN A 6 -8.80 4.02 21.57
N ALA A 7 -7.65 3.47 21.96
CA ALA A 7 -6.41 3.61 21.17
C ALA A 7 -6.58 3.15 19.70
N ALA A 8 -7.23 2.01 19.48
CA ALA A 8 -7.50 1.49 18.13
C ALA A 8 -8.38 2.44 17.30
N ARG A 9 -9.41 3.05 17.91
CA ARG A 9 -10.30 4.02 17.26
C ARG A 9 -9.54 5.28 16.84
N VAL A 10 -8.72 5.83 17.74
CA VAL A 10 -7.90 7.01 17.45
C VAL A 10 -6.88 6.71 16.35
N ALA A 11 -6.24 5.55 16.39
CA ALA A 11 -5.29 5.13 15.35
C ALA A 11 -5.97 5.00 13.98
N ALA A 12 -7.15 4.38 13.91
CA ALA A 12 -7.93 4.28 12.67
C ALA A 12 -8.37 5.65 12.12
N TYR A 13 -8.79 6.57 12.99
CA TYR A 13 -9.11 7.95 12.60
C TYR A 13 -7.89 8.67 12.03
N ARG A 14 -6.75 8.61 12.72
CA ARG A 14 -5.48 9.24 12.28
C ARG A 14 -5.02 8.67 10.94
N TYR A 15 -5.14 7.36 10.75
CA TYR A 15 -4.87 6.73 9.46
C TYR A 15 -5.77 7.29 8.35
N GLY A 16 -7.08 7.38 8.57
CA GLY A 16 -8.00 7.94 7.59
C GLY A 16 -7.77 9.43 7.30
N ALA A 17 -7.33 10.21 8.29
CA ALA A 17 -6.90 11.60 8.11
C ALA A 17 -5.61 11.68 7.28
N ALA A 18 -4.62 10.83 7.58
CA ALA A 18 -3.37 10.76 6.85
C ALA A 18 -3.58 10.39 5.37
N LEU A 19 -4.48 9.45 5.05
CA LEU A 19 -4.81 9.12 3.66
C LEU A 19 -5.43 10.30 2.89
N ARG A 20 -6.34 11.04 3.52
CA ARG A 20 -6.94 12.24 2.89
C ARG A 20 -5.88 13.31 2.66
N LEU A 21 -4.99 13.51 3.62
CA LEU A 21 -3.86 14.44 3.46
C LEU A 21 -2.92 14.00 2.34
N MET A 22 -2.60 12.71 2.25
CA MET A 22 -1.79 12.12 1.18
C MET A 22 -2.40 12.44 -0.19
N ARG A 23 -3.70 12.16 -0.36
CA ARG A 23 -4.42 12.45 -1.60
C ARG A 23 -4.37 13.93 -1.96
N ASN A 24 -4.56 14.82 -0.99
CA ASN A 24 -4.49 16.26 -1.22
C ASN A 24 -3.09 16.72 -1.61
N ILE A 25 -2.04 16.21 -0.95
CA ILE A 25 -0.65 16.50 -1.32
C ILE A 25 -0.38 16.04 -2.76
N CYS A 26 -0.84 14.84 -3.15
CA CYS A 26 -0.65 14.32 -4.51
C CYS A 26 -1.26 15.21 -5.60
N MET A 27 -2.32 15.97 -5.30
CA MET A 27 -2.91 16.93 -6.25
C MET A 27 -2.00 18.13 -6.55
N TRP A 28 -0.95 18.34 -5.75
CA TRP A 28 -0.03 19.47 -5.89
C TRP A 28 1.21 19.09 -6.71
N LYS A 29 1.21 17.96 -7.42
CA LYS A 29 2.34 17.44 -8.20
C LYS A 29 2.87 18.38 -9.30
N ASP A 30 2.00 19.25 -9.81
CA ASP A 30 2.32 20.22 -10.86
C ASP A 30 2.57 21.64 -10.29
N ILE A 31 2.54 21.77 -8.95
CA ILE A 31 2.74 23.03 -8.21
C ILE A 31 4.02 22.95 -7.37
N LEU A 32 4.20 21.85 -6.63
CA LEU A 32 5.39 21.59 -5.82
C LEU A 32 6.43 20.84 -6.64
N ALA A 33 7.70 21.20 -6.44
CA ALA A 33 8.80 20.41 -6.99
C ALA A 33 8.77 18.98 -6.42
N MET A 34 9.05 17.98 -7.27
CA MET A 34 9.00 16.57 -6.91
C MET A 34 9.77 16.22 -5.62
N PRO A 35 10.99 16.73 -5.36
CA PRO A 35 11.71 16.43 -4.11
C PRO A 35 10.99 16.94 -2.85
N VAL A 36 10.29 18.07 -2.94
CA VAL A 36 9.48 18.60 -1.83
C VAL A 36 8.26 17.72 -1.61
N LEU A 37 7.62 17.29 -2.71
CA LEU A 37 6.48 16.40 -2.67
C LEU A 37 6.83 15.05 -2.05
N GLU A 38 7.94 14.44 -2.46
CA GLU A 38 8.46 13.17 -1.92
C GLU A 38 8.77 13.29 -0.43
N LYS A 39 9.44 14.37 0.00
CA LYS A 39 9.75 14.59 1.42
C LYS A 39 8.48 14.65 2.28
N ILE A 40 7.45 15.37 1.83
CA ILE A 40 6.22 15.54 2.64
C ILE A 40 5.36 14.27 2.57
N ALA A 41 5.13 13.73 1.37
CA ALA A 41 4.24 12.60 1.16
C ALA A 41 4.88 11.27 1.62
N LEU A 42 6.11 10.99 1.20
CA LEU A 42 6.71 9.67 1.36
C LEU A 42 7.50 9.56 2.67
N ASP A 43 8.30 10.57 3.02
CA ASP A 43 9.09 10.49 4.26
C ASP A 43 8.22 10.81 5.48
N GLN A 44 7.60 11.99 5.50
CA GLN A 44 6.90 12.47 6.68
C GLN A 44 5.54 11.82 6.89
N LEU A 45 4.83 11.47 5.81
CA LEU A 45 3.46 10.95 5.92
C LEU A 45 3.41 9.43 5.76
N LEU A 46 3.88 8.88 4.63
CA LEU A 46 3.87 7.44 4.40
C LEU A 46 4.75 6.71 5.42
N SER A 47 6.04 7.03 5.47
CA SER A 47 7.02 6.31 6.28
C SER A 47 6.84 6.56 7.77
N ALA A 48 6.69 7.82 8.19
CA ALA A 48 6.63 8.14 9.61
C ALA A 48 5.24 7.96 10.25
N LYS A 49 4.13 7.93 9.49
CA LYS A 49 2.77 7.88 10.06
C LYS A 49 1.92 6.71 9.57
N ILE A 50 1.90 6.45 8.27
CA ILE A 50 0.96 5.48 7.66
C ILE A 50 1.49 4.04 7.78
N LEU A 51 2.76 3.80 7.40
CA LEU A 51 3.36 2.47 7.42
C LEU A 51 3.41 1.82 8.82
N PRO A 52 3.77 2.53 9.91
CA PRO A 52 3.74 1.95 11.25
C PRO A 52 2.35 1.45 11.63
N HIS A 53 1.30 2.22 11.27
CA HIS A 53 -0.08 1.82 11.51
C HIS A 53 -0.45 0.57 10.70
N LEU A 54 -0.12 0.53 9.41
CA LEU A 54 -0.35 -0.65 8.56
C LEU A 54 0.34 -1.90 9.10
N ARG A 55 1.61 -1.80 9.48
CA ARG A 55 2.40 -2.89 10.08
C ARG A 55 1.78 -3.41 11.39
N SER A 56 1.18 -2.53 12.20
CA SER A 56 0.51 -2.96 13.44
C SER A 56 -0.72 -3.84 13.21
N MET A 57 -1.35 -3.75 12.04
CA MET A 57 -2.57 -4.51 11.68
C MET A 57 -2.28 -5.67 10.71
N GLN A 58 -1.02 -5.92 10.38
CA GLN A 58 -0.63 -6.92 9.38
C GLN A 58 -1.04 -8.36 9.72
N SER A 59 -1.39 -8.63 10.97
CA SER A 59 -1.91 -9.93 11.42
C SER A 59 -3.29 -10.24 10.82
N ASN A 60 -4.12 -9.22 10.57
CA ASN A 60 -5.35 -9.36 9.82
C ASN A 60 -5.09 -9.04 8.33
N VAL A 61 -4.87 -10.09 7.53
CA VAL A 61 -4.55 -9.96 6.10
C VAL A 61 -5.65 -9.23 5.31
N HIS A 62 -6.92 -9.40 5.68
CA HIS A 62 -8.04 -8.71 5.03
C HIS A 62 -7.96 -7.19 5.23
N ASP A 63 -7.80 -6.76 6.48
CA ASP A 63 -7.67 -5.33 6.82
C ASP A 63 -6.39 -4.74 6.24
N ALA A 64 -5.30 -5.50 6.28
CA ALA A 64 -4.02 -5.11 5.70
C ALA A 64 -4.17 -4.80 4.21
N ILE A 65 -4.79 -5.70 3.43
CA ILE A 65 -5.02 -5.50 1.99
C ILE A 65 -5.99 -4.34 1.76
N TYR A 66 -7.15 -4.32 2.43
CA TYR A 66 -8.16 -3.27 2.22
C TYR A 66 -7.59 -1.86 2.50
N ARG A 67 -6.82 -1.71 3.56
CA ARG A 67 -6.20 -0.42 3.90
C ARG A 67 -5.09 -0.07 2.92
N SER A 68 -4.28 -1.03 2.51
CA SER A 68 -3.24 -0.80 1.51
C SER A 68 -3.81 -0.31 0.18
N GLU A 69 -4.94 -0.84 -0.26
CA GLU A 69 -5.61 -0.37 -1.48
C GLU A 69 -6.01 1.10 -1.36
N ARG A 70 -6.56 1.51 -0.21
CA ARG A 70 -6.91 2.91 0.03
C ARG A 70 -5.69 3.82 -0.02
N LEU A 71 -4.53 3.34 0.44
CA LEU A 71 -3.26 4.06 0.29
C LEU A 71 -2.84 4.15 -1.18
N VAL A 72 -2.85 3.04 -1.93
CA VAL A 72 -2.53 3.03 -3.37
C VAL A 72 -3.43 4.00 -4.13
N THR A 73 -4.74 4.01 -3.87
CA THR A 73 -5.68 4.99 -4.45
C THR A 73 -5.31 6.43 -4.09
N SER A 74 -4.80 6.67 -2.89
CA SER A 74 -4.39 8.02 -2.46
C SER A 74 -3.14 8.54 -3.19
N LEU A 75 -2.31 7.63 -3.73
CA LEU A 75 -1.05 7.92 -4.45
C LEU A 75 -1.24 8.08 -5.97
N SER A 76 -2.46 7.88 -6.47
CA SER A 76 -2.78 7.87 -7.91
C SER A 76 -2.29 9.13 -8.60
N ASP A 77 -1.84 8.94 -9.85
CA ASP A 77 -1.39 9.98 -10.78
C ASP A 77 -0.05 10.64 -10.41
N VAL A 78 0.54 10.26 -9.27
CA VAL A 78 1.89 10.69 -8.86
C VAL A 78 2.83 9.50 -8.81
N TRP A 79 2.47 8.50 -7.99
CA TRP A 79 3.28 7.32 -7.68
C TRP A 79 2.56 5.99 -7.92
N SER A 80 1.25 6.02 -8.16
CA SER A 80 0.51 4.85 -8.62
C SER A 80 -0.36 5.17 -9.84
N GLY A 81 -0.68 4.13 -10.61
CA GLY A 81 -1.54 4.19 -11.78
C GLY A 81 -0.79 4.15 -13.11
N PRO A 82 -1.54 4.01 -14.23
CA PRO A 82 -0.98 3.69 -15.54
C PRO A 82 -0.14 4.82 -16.16
N THR A 83 -0.28 6.04 -15.65
CA THR A 83 0.42 7.24 -16.14
C THR A 83 1.79 7.45 -15.51
N VAL A 84 2.14 6.65 -14.49
CA VAL A 84 3.40 6.78 -13.75
C VAL A 84 4.47 5.96 -14.44
N THR A 85 5.43 6.64 -15.08
CA THR A 85 6.63 6.00 -15.63
C THR A 85 7.61 5.65 -14.51
N GLY A 86 8.31 4.54 -14.67
CA GLY A 86 9.14 3.92 -13.62
C GLY A 86 10.41 4.67 -13.21
N ASP A 87 10.55 5.93 -13.61
CA ASP A 87 11.76 6.77 -13.47
C ASP A 87 11.69 7.76 -12.30
N LYS A 88 10.51 7.90 -11.66
CA LYS A 88 10.38 8.67 -10.41
C LYS A 88 11.09 7.92 -9.27
N SER A 89 11.73 8.64 -8.35
CA SER A 89 12.59 8.02 -7.34
C SER A 89 11.82 6.95 -6.54
N ARG A 90 12.23 5.68 -6.72
CA ARG A 90 11.52 4.51 -6.18
C ARG A 90 11.80 4.27 -4.69
N LYS A 91 12.93 4.78 -4.20
CA LYS A 91 13.43 4.51 -2.84
C LYS A 91 12.41 4.74 -1.73
N PRO A 92 11.65 5.86 -1.70
CA PRO A 92 10.76 6.09 -0.57
C PRO A 92 9.50 5.20 -0.60
N LEU A 93 9.18 4.55 -1.72
CA LEU A 93 8.07 3.59 -1.85
C LEU A 93 8.49 2.15 -1.54
N GLU A 94 9.79 1.83 -1.58
CA GLU A 94 10.32 0.49 -1.30
C GLU A 94 9.79 -0.07 0.02
N SER A 95 9.77 0.74 1.09
CA SER A 95 9.26 0.32 2.40
C SER A 95 7.77 -0.07 2.40
N PHE A 96 6.98 0.46 1.46
CA PHE A 96 5.59 0.07 1.28
C PHE A 96 5.47 -1.19 0.42
N VAL A 97 6.27 -1.32 -0.63
CA VAL A 97 6.34 -2.54 -1.45
C VAL A 97 6.77 -3.73 -0.57
N ASP A 98 7.82 -3.58 0.23
CA ASP A 98 8.27 -4.59 1.20
C ASP A 98 7.16 -5.01 2.16
N TYR A 99 6.38 -4.03 2.62
CA TYR A 99 5.22 -4.31 3.44
C TYR A 99 4.16 -5.12 2.68
N LEU A 100 3.83 -4.76 1.44
CA LEU A 100 2.90 -5.52 0.59
C LEU A 100 3.38 -6.97 0.37
N LEU A 101 4.68 -7.15 0.11
CA LEU A 101 5.28 -8.49 -0.02
C LEU A 101 5.19 -9.28 1.29
N SER A 102 5.37 -8.62 2.44
CA SER A 102 5.19 -9.26 3.75
C SER A 102 3.75 -9.73 3.99
N VAL A 103 2.76 -8.96 3.51
CA VAL A 103 1.35 -9.34 3.53
C VAL A 103 1.10 -10.52 2.58
N GLY A 104 1.73 -10.52 1.40
CA GLY A 104 1.69 -11.63 0.45
C GLY A 104 2.20 -12.94 1.03
N ARG A 105 3.34 -12.91 1.74
CA ARG A 105 3.90 -14.09 2.44
C ARG A 105 2.96 -14.63 3.51
N ARG A 106 2.29 -13.74 4.25
CA ARG A 106 1.27 -14.15 5.25
C ARG A 106 0.06 -14.77 4.57
N LEU A 107 -0.38 -14.21 3.45
CA LEU A 107 -1.48 -14.74 2.67
C LEU A 107 -1.18 -16.13 2.11
N SER A 108 0.05 -16.38 1.64
CA SER A 108 0.44 -17.70 1.09
C SER A 108 0.55 -18.79 2.17
N GLY A 109 0.76 -18.42 3.43
CA GLY A 109 0.71 -19.35 4.56
C GLY A 109 -0.70 -19.60 5.10
N GLY A 110 -1.72 -18.94 4.55
CA GLY A 110 -3.12 -19.11 4.92
C GLY A 110 -3.83 -20.24 4.15
N PRO A 111 -5.10 -20.52 4.46
CA PRO A 111 -5.87 -21.54 3.77
C PRO A 111 -6.10 -21.19 2.29
N GLU A 112 -5.83 -22.15 1.40
CA GLU A 112 -6.07 -22.05 -0.04
C GLU A 112 -7.58 -22.10 -0.35
N ASN A 113 -8.26 -20.95 -0.22
CA ASN A 113 -9.67 -20.82 -0.49
C ASN A 113 -9.97 -19.65 -1.46
N GLU A 114 -11.20 -19.57 -1.94
CA GLU A 114 -11.65 -18.53 -2.89
C GLU A 114 -11.33 -17.10 -2.40
N THR A 115 -11.52 -16.89 -1.09
CA THR A 115 -11.21 -15.63 -0.43
C THR A 115 -9.72 -15.30 -0.52
N GLY A 116 -8.83 -16.26 -0.28
CA GLY A 116 -7.39 -16.11 -0.42
C GLY A 116 -6.97 -15.74 -1.84
N TYR A 117 -7.55 -16.40 -2.86
CA TYR A 117 -7.28 -16.06 -4.27
C TYR A 117 -7.76 -14.65 -4.63
N LYS A 118 -8.94 -14.22 -4.14
CA LYS A 118 -9.45 -12.85 -4.33
C LYS A 118 -8.52 -11.81 -3.70
N LEU A 119 -8.00 -12.08 -2.51
CA LEU A 119 -7.02 -11.23 -1.83
C LEU A 119 -5.69 -11.17 -2.60
N ALA A 120 -5.20 -12.29 -3.12
CA ALA A 120 -3.97 -12.34 -3.91
C ALA A 120 -4.08 -11.54 -5.20
N ARG A 121 -5.25 -11.58 -5.88
CA ARG A 121 -5.52 -10.73 -7.06
C ARG A 121 -5.48 -9.24 -6.73
N ARG A 122 -6.05 -8.84 -5.59
CA ARG A 122 -6.01 -7.45 -5.11
C ARG A 122 -4.58 -6.99 -4.80
N LEU A 123 -3.79 -7.84 -4.14
CA LEU A 123 -2.38 -7.59 -3.89
C LEU A 123 -1.58 -7.45 -5.19
N LYS A 124 -1.76 -8.37 -6.15
CA LYS A 124 -1.17 -8.30 -7.49
C LYS A 124 -1.50 -6.96 -8.16
N LYS A 125 -2.77 -6.54 -8.13
CA LYS A 125 -3.21 -5.29 -8.73
C LYS A 125 -2.48 -4.09 -8.13
N MET A 126 -2.37 -4.01 -6.81
CA MET A 126 -1.62 -2.93 -6.16
C MET A 126 -0.16 -2.87 -6.59
N LEU A 127 0.51 -4.01 -6.75
CA LEU A 127 1.90 -4.06 -7.23
C LEU A 127 2.01 -3.57 -8.69
N VAL A 128 1.06 -3.95 -9.55
CA VAL A 128 0.98 -3.41 -10.92
C VAL A 128 0.76 -1.91 -10.90
N ASP A 129 -0.17 -1.41 -10.08
CA ASP A 129 -0.45 0.02 -9.95
C ASP A 129 0.78 0.80 -9.44
N LEU A 130 1.66 0.16 -8.68
CA LEU A 130 2.94 0.71 -8.20
C LEU A 130 4.11 0.49 -9.16
N ASN A 131 3.88 -0.06 -10.35
CA ASN A 131 4.91 -0.35 -11.36
C ASN A 131 5.92 -1.44 -10.92
N GLU A 132 5.51 -2.32 -10.00
CA GLU A 132 6.27 -3.47 -9.47
C GLU A 132 5.87 -4.76 -10.18
N TYR A 133 6.11 -4.82 -11.49
CA TYR A 133 5.64 -5.92 -12.35
C TYR A 133 6.26 -7.27 -12.01
N ASP A 134 7.54 -7.33 -11.64
CA ASP A 134 8.21 -8.60 -11.33
C ASP A 134 7.66 -9.22 -10.06
N GLU A 135 7.38 -8.39 -9.05
CA GLU A 135 6.70 -8.80 -7.83
C GLU A 135 5.25 -9.22 -8.10
N ALA A 136 4.53 -8.48 -8.94
CA ALA A 136 3.17 -8.87 -9.36
C ALA A 136 3.13 -10.23 -10.07
N ARG A 137 4.15 -10.53 -10.91
CA ARG A 137 4.33 -11.84 -11.55
C ARG A 137 4.70 -12.92 -10.53
N ALA A 138 5.52 -12.62 -9.53
CA ALA A 138 5.83 -13.55 -8.45
C ALA A 138 4.55 -13.96 -7.70
N ILE A 139 3.71 -12.99 -7.30
CA ILE A 139 2.40 -13.28 -6.69
C ILE A 139 1.51 -14.13 -7.61
N SER A 140 1.49 -13.84 -8.91
CA SER A 140 0.69 -14.63 -9.87
C SER A 140 1.12 -16.09 -9.90
N ARG A 141 2.44 -16.36 -9.87
CA ARG A 141 3.01 -17.71 -9.84
C ARG A 141 2.70 -18.41 -8.52
N THR A 142 2.92 -17.75 -7.38
CA THR A 142 2.68 -18.31 -6.04
C THR A 142 1.24 -18.77 -5.86
N PHE A 143 0.27 -17.98 -6.32
CA PHE A 143 -1.16 -18.28 -6.14
C PHE A 143 -1.82 -18.92 -7.38
N LYS A 144 -1.03 -19.30 -8.41
CA LYS A 144 -1.52 -19.88 -9.68
C LYS A 144 -2.68 -19.07 -10.29
N LEU A 145 -2.58 -17.74 -10.23
CA LEU A 145 -3.63 -16.84 -10.72
C LEU A 145 -3.63 -16.88 -12.25
N LYS A 146 -4.73 -17.33 -12.84
CA LYS A 146 -4.94 -17.16 -14.29
C LYS A 146 -4.90 -15.66 -14.63
N GLU A 147 -4.15 -15.30 -15.66
CA GLU A 147 -4.18 -13.95 -16.22
C GLU A 147 -5.59 -13.69 -16.74
N ALA A 148 -6.27 -12.70 -16.19
CA ALA A 148 -7.41 -12.13 -16.88
C ALA A 148 -6.82 -11.24 -17.97
N LEU A 149 -7.01 -11.67 -19.23
CA LEU A 149 -6.78 -10.88 -20.44
C LEU A 149 -7.45 -9.51 -20.34
#